data_AF-A0A7X0P8F5-F1
#
_entry.id   AF-A0A7X0P8F5-F1
#
_cell.length_a   1.000
_cell.length_b   1.000
_cell.length_c   1.000
_cell.angle_alpha   90.00
_cell.angle_beta   90.00
_cell.angle_gamma   90.00
#
_symmetry.space_group_name_H-M   'P 1'
#
loop_
_entity.id
_entity.type
_entity.pdbx_description
1 polymer ?
#
loop_
_entity_poly.entity_id
_entity_poly.type
_entity_poly.pdbx_seq_one_letter_code
_entity_poly.pdbx_strand_id
1 'polypeptide(L)'
;MADLNKPSEVVQFLIERRNNPGGLKKRISTRAAAARAKELAGDALSEPTWRRIESGEKVPEDRELVLMAAAITDLAHEATITPDDLYERGRPGAAALFRDWIRERTKTDPALAAIDADVTPEHVQQRLQAMLQQIRGLKGVPGDQRRQIETIMLAQIEATLNATEAQLRIFRPE
;
A
#
# COMPACT_ATOMS: atom_id res chain seq x y z
N MET A 1 -9.99 15.96 -31.96
CA MET A 1 -11.30 15.74 -31.32
C MET A 1 -11.08 14.68 -30.25
N ALA A 2 -11.22 15.02 -28.97
CA ALA A 2 -11.08 14.05 -27.89
C ALA A 2 -12.31 13.12 -27.90
N ASP A 3 -12.08 11.81 -27.88
CA ASP A 3 -13.16 10.81 -27.72
C ASP A 3 -13.89 11.09 -26.40
N LEU A 4 -15.11 11.62 -26.49
CA LEU A 4 -15.94 12.02 -25.35
C LEU A 4 -16.34 10.86 -24.42
N ASN A 5 -15.97 9.61 -24.75
CA ASN A 5 -16.35 8.40 -24.04
C ASN A 5 -15.15 7.59 -23.52
N LYS A 6 -13.94 8.14 -23.51
CA LYS A 6 -12.78 7.44 -22.92
C LYS A 6 -12.51 7.94 -21.51
N PRO A 7 -12.41 7.05 -20.50
CA PRO A 7 -12.00 7.45 -19.17
C PRO A 7 -10.61 8.09 -19.20
N SER A 8 -10.36 9.05 -18.29
CA SER A 8 -9.04 9.70 -18.15
C SER A 8 -7.92 8.69 -17.85
N GLU A 9 -6.68 9.02 -18.15
CA GLU A 9 -5.49 8.16 -17.95
C GLU A 9 -5.41 7.58 -16.52
N VAL A 10 -5.61 8.42 -15.51
CA VAL A 10 -5.65 7.97 -14.09
C VAL A 10 -6.74 6.92 -13.84
N VAL A 11 -7.91 7.06 -14.47
CA VAL A 11 -9.02 6.10 -14.32
C VAL A 11 -8.70 4.80 -15.07
N GLN A 12 -8.09 4.89 -16.25
CA GLN A 12 -7.63 3.71 -16.99
C GLN A 12 -6.62 2.91 -16.16
N PHE A 13 -5.65 3.58 -15.55
CA PHE A 13 -4.70 2.97 -14.63
C PHE A 13 -5.39 2.26 -13.46
N LEU A 14 -6.37 2.91 -12.80
CA LEU A 14 -7.14 2.29 -11.72
C LEU A 14 -7.93 1.06 -12.21
N ILE A 15 -8.52 1.12 -13.40
CA ILE A 15 -9.20 -0.03 -14.02
C ILE A 15 -8.22 -1.18 -14.26
N GLU A 16 -7.03 -0.89 -14.78
CA GLU A 16 -5.99 -1.89 -15.04
C GLU A 16 -5.54 -2.57 -13.75
N ARG A 17 -5.28 -1.80 -12.69
CA ARG A 17 -4.89 -2.32 -11.37
C ARG A 17 -5.99 -3.17 -10.75
N ARG A 18 -7.25 -2.76 -10.88
CA ARG A 18 -8.41 -3.54 -10.44
C ARG A 18 -8.57 -4.86 -11.21
N ASN A 19 -8.31 -4.82 -12.52
CA ASN A 19 -8.43 -5.98 -13.39
C ASN A 19 -7.26 -6.96 -13.24
N ASN A 20 -6.09 -6.46 -12.85
CA ASN A 20 -4.85 -7.22 -12.69
C ASN A 20 -4.24 -6.98 -11.28
N PRO A 21 -4.89 -7.45 -10.20
CA PRO A 21 -4.48 -7.15 -8.83
C PRO A 21 -3.25 -7.92 -8.30
N GLY A 22 -2.64 -8.77 -9.14
CA GLY A 22 -1.48 -9.61 -8.80
C GLY A 22 -1.80 -11.09 -8.52
N GLY A 23 -0.72 -11.86 -8.34
CA GLY A 23 -0.62 -13.28 -7.98
C GLY A 23 -1.94 -14.05 -7.83
N LEU A 24 -2.29 -14.83 -8.88
CA LEU A 24 -3.37 -15.84 -8.89
C LEU A 24 -4.80 -15.37 -8.59
N LYS A 25 -5.04 -14.11 -8.21
CA LYS A 25 -6.39 -13.60 -7.88
C LYS A 25 -7.18 -13.20 -9.13
N LYS A 26 -8.47 -13.54 -9.12
CA LYS A 26 -9.44 -13.06 -10.12
C LYS A 26 -9.61 -11.54 -10.00
N ARG A 27 -9.84 -10.89 -11.15
CA ARG A 27 -10.27 -9.50 -11.30
C ARG A 27 -11.17 -9.05 -10.14
N ILE A 28 -10.84 -7.92 -9.51
CA ILE A 28 -11.70 -7.28 -8.51
C ILE A 28 -12.93 -6.75 -9.24
N SER A 29 -14.14 -7.13 -8.82
CA SER A 29 -15.37 -6.60 -9.44
C SER A 29 -15.61 -5.15 -9.03
N THR A 30 -16.25 -4.35 -9.90
CA THR A 30 -16.64 -2.97 -9.58
C THR A 30 -17.51 -2.92 -8.32
N ARG A 31 -18.38 -3.92 -8.13
CA ARG A 31 -19.20 -4.07 -6.93
C ARG A 31 -18.35 -4.23 -5.66
N ALA A 32 -17.34 -5.10 -5.69
CA ALA A 32 -16.46 -5.34 -4.55
C ALA A 32 -15.63 -4.09 -4.22
N ALA A 33 -15.09 -3.41 -5.24
CA ALA A 33 -14.32 -2.19 -5.06
C ALA A 33 -15.18 -1.05 -4.48
N ALA A 34 -16.39 -0.85 -5.02
CA ALA A 34 -17.32 0.16 -4.51
C ALA A 34 -17.81 -0.15 -3.09
N ALA A 35 -18.07 -1.42 -2.76
CA ALA A 35 -18.40 -1.83 -1.41
C ALA A 35 -17.26 -1.51 -0.43
N ARG A 36 -16.01 -1.80 -0.82
CA ARG A 36 -14.85 -1.46 0.02
C ARG A 36 -14.64 0.05 0.17
N ALA A 37 -14.82 0.83 -0.90
CA ALA A 37 -14.79 2.28 -0.80
C ALA A 37 -15.85 2.83 0.16
N LYS A 38 -17.03 2.22 0.18
CA LYS A 38 -18.10 2.56 1.13
C LYS A 38 -17.73 2.23 2.57
N GLU A 39 -17.05 1.12 2.83
CA GLU A 39 -16.54 0.79 4.17
C GLU A 39 -15.47 1.79 4.65
N LEU A 40 -14.64 2.30 3.73
CA LEU A 40 -13.54 3.21 4.06
C LEU A 40 -13.99 4.64 4.39
N ALA A 41 -15.08 5.14 3.78
CA ALA A 41 -15.48 6.54 3.91
C ALA A 41 -16.99 6.78 4.03
N GLY A 42 -17.77 5.73 4.32
CA GLY A 42 -19.23 5.79 4.35
C GLY A 42 -19.84 5.85 2.94
N ASP A 43 -21.05 6.39 2.80
CA ASP A 43 -21.80 6.46 1.52
C ASP A 43 -21.20 7.41 0.44
N ALA A 44 -19.89 7.68 0.49
CA ALA A 44 -19.21 8.64 -0.37
C ALA A 44 -19.06 8.19 -1.83
N LEU A 45 -19.04 6.88 -2.14
CA LEU A 45 -18.89 6.39 -3.51
C LEU A 45 -19.74 5.13 -3.75
N SER A 46 -20.81 5.27 -4.54
CA SER A 46 -21.72 4.17 -4.89
C SER A 46 -21.26 3.39 -6.12
N GLU A 47 -21.66 2.12 -6.24
CA GLU A 47 -21.34 1.29 -7.41
C GLU A 47 -21.78 1.91 -8.75
N PRO A 48 -22.99 2.49 -8.90
CA PRO A 48 -23.38 3.16 -10.15
C PRO A 48 -22.46 4.33 -10.49
N THR A 49 -22.06 5.12 -9.49
CA THR A 49 -21.14 6.25 -9.70
C THR A 49 -19.78 5.77 -10.15
N TRP A 50 -19.25 4.71 -9.52
CA TRP A 50 -17.99 4.08 -9.93
C TRP A 50 -18.04 3.62 -11.39
N ARG A 51 -19.11 2.94 -11.81
CA ARG A 51 -19.26 2.46 -13.20
C ARG A 51 -19.27 3.62 -14.20
N ARG A 52 -19.96 4.72 -13.88
CA ARG A 52 -19.99 5.92 -14.73
C ARG A 52 -18.61 6.58 -14.85
N ILE A 53 -17.80 6.54 -13.78
CA ILE A 53 -16.41 6.99 -13.83
C ILE A 53 -15.59 6.08 -14.74
N GLU A 54 -15.69 4.76 -14.55
CA GLU A 54 -14.95 3.78 -15.37
C GLU A 54 -15.34 3.82 -16.86
N SER A 55 -16.60 4.13 -17.19
CA SER A 55 -17.06 4.25 -18.58
C SER A 55 -16.74 5.61 -19.22
N GLY A 56 -16.25 6.58 -18.46
CA GLY A 56 -16.02 7.96 -18.93
C GLY A 56 -17.28 8.83 -18.95
N GLU A 57 -18.46 8.31 -18.58
CA GLU A 57 -19.71 9.07 -18.46
C GLU A 57 -19.71 10.11 -17.34
N LYS A 58 -18.77 9.99 -16.40
CA LYS A 58 -18.56 10.95 -15.32
C LYS A 58 -17.07 11.25 -15.17
N VAL A 59 -16.75 12.55 -15.13
CA VAL A 59 -15.43 13.01 -14.70
C VAL A 59 -15.34 12.86 -13.18
N PRO A 60 -14.37 12.11 -12.64
CA PRO A 60 -14.27 11.89 -11.20
C PRO A 60 -13.69 13.12 -10.49
N GLU A 61 -14.25 13.42 -9.32
CA GLU A 61 -13.65 14.35 -8.36
C GLU A 61 -12.39 13.74 -7.73
N ASP A 62 -11.50 14.58 -7.19
CA ASP A 62 -10.26 14.11 -6.57
C ASP A 62 -10.52 13.15 -5.41
N ARG A 63 -11.54 13.43 -4.59
CA ARG A 63 -11.94 12.53 -3.49
C ARG A 63 -12.41 11.17 -4.00
N GLU A 64 -13.12 11.12 -5.13
CA GLU A 64 -13.57 9.86 -5.72
C GLU A 64 -12.38 9.03 -6.20
N LEU A 65 -11.38 9.66 -6.83
CA LEU A 65 -10.14 8.98 -7.21
C LEU A 65 -9.38 8.41 -6.01
N VAL A 66 -9.28 9.17 -4.90
CA VAL A 66 -8.65 8.69 -3.66
C VAL A 66 -9.37 7.45 -3.13
N LEU A 67 -10.71 7.47 -3.07
CA LEU A 67 -11.49 6.33 -2.60
C LEU A 67 -11.36 5.12 -3.54
N MET A 68 -11.30 5.37 -4.85
CA MET A 68 -11.08 4.30 -5.82
C MET A 68 -9.71 3.65 -5.64
N ALA A 69 -8.65 4.47 -5.55
CA ALA A 69 -7.29 4.01 -5.34
C ALA A 69 -7.14 3.24 -4.03
N ALA A 70 -7.63 3.80 -2.93
CA ALA A 70 -7.58 3.17 -1.61
C ALA A 70 -8.32 1.82 -1.57
N ALA A 71 -9.52 1.75 -2.15
CA ALA A 71 -10.30 0.51 -2.17
C ALA A 71 -9.64 -0.58 -3.01
N ILE A 72 -9.02 -0.22 -4.14
CA ILE A 72 -8.27 -1.17 -4.96
C ILE A 72 -7.02 -1.64 -4.22
N THR A 73 -6.25 -0.72 -3.62
CA THR A 73 -5.05 -1.06 -2.83
C THR A 73 -5.36 -2.00 -1.66
N ASP A 74 -6.44 -1.76 -0.92
CA ASP A 74 -6.85 -2.62 0.20
C ASP A 74 -7.24 -4.04 -0.24
N LEU A 75 -7.77 -4.21 -1.45
CA LEU A 75 -8.22 -5.50 -1.99
C LEU A 75 -7.15 -6.22 -2.80
N ALA A 76 -6.24 -5.47 -3.42
CA ALA A 76 -5.14 -5.96 -4.22
C ALA A 76 -4.05 -6.55 -3.32
N HIS A 77 -3.42 -7.63 -3.77
CA HIS A 77 -2.39 -8.31 -2.98
C HIS A 77 -0.98 -7.84 -3.33
N GLU A 78 -0.73 -7.51 -4.59
CA GLU A 78 0.59 -7.10 -5.10
C GLU A 78 0.53 -5.79 -5.91
N ALA A 79 -0.67 -5.39 -6.36
CA ALA A 79 -0.87 -4.18 -7.14
C ALA A 79 -1.26 -3.01 -6.24
N THR A 80 -0.27 -2.41 -5.57
CA THR A 80 -0.47 -1.20 -4.75
C THR A 80 -0.53 0.05 -5.61
N ILE A 81 -1.44 0.96 -5.28
CA ILE A 81 -1.53 2.31 -5.86
C ILE A 81 -1.06 3.32 -4.83
N THR A 82 -0.16 4.20 -5.25
CA THR A 82 0.46 5.23 -4.42
C THR A 82 -0.12 6.62 -4.73
N PRO A 83 0.08 7.63 -3.86
CA PRO A 83 -0.23 9.02 -4.19
C PRO A 83 0.50 9.53 -5.44
N ASP A 84 1.74 9.11 -5.68
CA ASP A 84 2.53 9.59 -6.81
C ASP A 84 2.02 9.04 -8.13
N ASP A 85 1.46 7.82 -8.13
CA ASP A 85 0.75 7.31 -9.30
C ASP A 85 -0.36 8.26 -9.77
N LEU A 86 -1.03 8.95 -8.85
CA LEU A 86 -2.06 9.95 -9.16
C LEU A 86 -1.42 11.28 -9.61
N TYR A 87 -0.32 11.68 -8.98
CA TYR A 87 0.41 12.90 -9.32
C TYR A 87 0.98 12.85 -10.74
N GLU A 88 1.72 11.79 -11.06
CA GLU A 88 2.34 11.55 -12.37
C GLU A 88 1.31 11.51 -13.50
N ARG A 89 0.08 11.09 -13.19
CA ARG A 89 -1.06 11.02 -14.13
C ARG A 89 -1.91 12.28 -14.12
N GLY A 90 -1.35 13.40 -13.67
CA GLY A 90 -1.94 14.73 -13.77
C GLY A 90 -3.03 15.04 -12.73
N ARG A 91 -3.08 14.33 -11.61
CA ARG A 91 -4.04 14.58 -10.51
C ARG A 91 -3.34 14.94 -9.20
N PRO A 92 -2.64 16.08 -9.12
CA PRO A 92 -1.92 16.50 -7.92
C PRO A 92 -2.83 16.76 -6.71
N GLY A 93 -4.06 17.24 -6.93
CA GLY A 93 -5.04 17.43 -5.85
C GLY A 93 -5.48 16.11 -5.22
N ALA A 94 -5.75 15.10 -6.04
CA ALA A 94 -6.04 13.74 -5.56
C ALA A 94 -4.83 13.12 -4.84
N ALA A 95 -3.60 13.33 -5.34
CA ALA A 95 -2.39 12.86 -4.68
C ALA A 95 -2.22 13.46 -3.27
N ALA A 96 -2.41 14.78 -3.13
CA ALA A 96 -2.34 15.46 -1.84
C ALA A 96 -3.41 14.93 -0.87
N LEU A 97 -4.66 14.82 -1.33
CA LEU A 97 -5.75 14.23 -0.54
C LEU A 97 -5.47 12.78 -0.15
N PHE A 98 -4.82 11.99 -1.02
CA PHE A 98 -4.49 10.61 -0.71
C PHE A 98 -3.42 10.53 0.38
N ARG A 99 -2.39 11.38 0.33
CA ARG A 99 -1.36 11.46 1.39
C ARG A 99 -1.98 11.82 2.74
N ASP A 100 -2.89 12.80 2.77
CA ASP A 100 -3.58 13.19 3.99
C ASP A 100 -4.50 12.08 4.50
N TRP A 101 -5.22 11.40 3.61
CA TRP A 101 -6.07 10.27 3.97
C TRP A 101 -5.26 9.11 4.57
N ILE A 102 -4.12 8.78 3.96
CA ILE A 102 -3.19 7.77 4.49
C ILE A 102 -2.71 8.19 5.87
N ARG A 103 -2.25 9.43 6.04
CA ARG A 103 -1.78 9.98 7.32
C ARG A 103 -2.85 9.88 8.41
N GLU A 104 -4.08 10.29 8.14
CA GLU A 104 -5.17 10.19 9.10
C GLU A 104 -5.50 8.73 9.45
N ARG A 105 -5.54 7.84 8.45
CA ARG A 105 -5.79 6.42 8.68
C ARG A 105 -4.70 5.77 9.54
N THR A 106 -3.44 6.11 9.32
CA THR A 106 -2.31 5.61 10.14
C THR A 106 -2.39 6.05 11.60
N LYS A 107 -2.94 7.23 11.90
CA LYS A 107 -3.17 7.66 13.30
C LYS A 107 -4.21 6.81 14.02
N THR A 108 -5.18 6.28 13.28
CA THR A 108 -6.27 5.45 13.81
C THR A 108 -5.97 3.96 13.83
N ASP A 109 -4.83 3.52 13.27
CA ASP A 109 -4.43 2.11 13.22
C ASP A 109 -3.58 1.74 14.44
N PRO A 110 -4.11 0.93 15.40
CA PRO A 110 -3.39 0.55 16.60
C PRO A 110 -2.09 -0.23 16.33
N ALA A 111 -1.98 -0.90 15.17
CA ALA A 111 -0.80 -1.65 14.79
C ALA A 111 0.37 -0.74 14.34
N LEU A 112 0.06 0.44 13.80
CA LEU A 112 1.05 1.45 13.39
C LEU A 112 1.34 2.45 14.50
N ALA A 113 0.38 2.72 15.39
CA ALA A 113 0.59 3.52 16.59
C ALA A 113 1.59 2.91 17.59
N ALA A 114 1.83 1.59 17.49
CA ALA A 114 2.85 0.88 18.27
C ALA A 114 4.26 0.97 17.67
N ILE A 115 4.42 1.51 16.46
CA ILE A 115 5.74 1.80 15.88
C ILE A 115 6.23 3.08 16.55
N ASP A 116 7.05 2.91 17.58
CA ASP A 116 7.65 3.97 18.35
C ASP A 116 8.42 4.93 17.42
N ALA A 117 8.01 6.20 17.40
CA ALA A 117 8.54 7.22 16.51
C ALA A 117 10.03 7.54 16.77
N ASP A 118 10.56 7.11 17.92
CA ASP A 118 11.96 7.23 18.31
C ASP A 118 12.83 6.05 17.82
N VAL A 119 12.25 5.07 17.12
CA VAL A 119 13.01 3.98 16.49
C VAL A 119 13.76 4.54 15.28
N THR A 120 14.98 5.00 15.53
CA THR A 120 15.90 5.40 14.47
C THR A 120 16.53 4.16 13.81
N PRO A 121 17.00 4.28 12.54
CA PRO A 121 17.74 3.21 11.88
C PRO A 121 18.90 2.65 12.73
N GLU A 122 19.56 3.52 13.51
CA GLU A 122 20.66 3.16 14.40
C GLU A 122 20.20 2.29 15.57
N HIS A 123 19.02 2.56 16.14
CA HIS A 123 18.44 1.72 17.20
C HIS A 123 18.07 0.33 16.68
N VAL A 124 17.52 0.25 15.46
CA VAL A 124 17.24 -1.04 14.80
C VAL A 124 18.54 -1.81 14.58
N GLN A 125 19.57 -1.14 14.06
CA GLN A 125 20.87 -1.76 13.80
C GLN A 125 21.55 -2.27 15.07
N GLN A 126 21.53 -1.49 16.16
CA GLN A 126 22.07 -1.92 17.46
C GLN A 126 21.30 -3.12 18.04
N ARG A 127 19.97 -3.12 17.93
CA ARG A 127 19.14 -4.22 18.45
C ARG A 127 19.34 -5.51 17.64
N LEU A 128 19.49 -5.41 16.32
CA LEU A 128 19.84 -6.52 15.45
C LEU A 128 21.22 -7.10 15.80
N GLN A 129 22.22 -6.25 16.01
CA GLN A 129 23.55 -6.69 16.44
C GLN A 129 23.53 -7.37 17.81
N ALA A 130 22.75 -6.85 18.77
CA ALA A 130 22.59 -7.47 20.08
C ALA A 130 21.94 -8.87 19.98
N MET A 131 20.91 -9.03 19.14
CA MET A 131 20.28 -10.33 18.89
C MET A 131 21.26 -11.33 18.22
N LEU A 132 22.04 -10.88 17.24
CA LEU A 132 23.07 -11.71 16.60
C LEU A 132 24.15 -12.15 17.61
N GLN A 133 24.58 -11.25 18.50
CA GLN A 133 25.53 -11.60 19.57
C GLN A 133 24.93 -12.60 20.57
N GLN A 134 23.65 -12.48 20.91
CA GLN A 134 22.96 -13.45 21.75
C GLN A 134 22.92 -14.84 21.09
N ILE A 135 22.62 -14.92 19.80
CA ILE A 135 22.61 -16.19 19.04
C ILE A 135 24.02 -16.79 19.00
N ARG A 136 25.05 -15.99 18.73
CA ARG A 136 26.45 -16.43 18.76
C ARG A 136 26.87 -16.93 20.15
N GLY A 137 26.32 -16.32 21.20
CA GLY A 137 26.57 -16.65 22.61
C GLY A 137 25.78 -17.85 23.15
N LEU A 138 24.83 -18.43 22.40
CA LEU A 138 24.03 -19.57 22.85
C LEU A 138 24.93 -20.78 23.16
N LYS A 139 25.00 -21.15 24.44
CA LYS A 139 25.65 -22.39 24.89
C LYS A 139 24.73 -23.58 24.63
N GLY A 140 25.28 -24.66 24.07
CA GLY A 140 24.54 -25.90 23.78
C GLY A 140 24.04 -26.05 22.34
N VAL A 141 24.17 -25.03 21.49
CA VAL A 141 23.82 -25.12 20.06
C VAL A 141 25.07 -25.40 19.22
N PRO A 142 25.12 -26.48 18.42
CA PRO A 142 26.22 -26.77 17.49
C PRO A 142 26.51 -25.59 16.55
N GLY A 143 27.79 -25.38 16.20
CA GLY A 143 28.21 -24.22 15.40
C GLY A 143 27.50 -24.09 14.05
N ASP A 144 27.13 -25.21 13.45
CA ASP A 144 26.46 -25.24 12.14
C ASP A 144 24.96 -24.90 12.25
N GLN A 145 24.30 -25.31 13.35
CA GLN A 145 22.95 -24.86 13.67
C GLN A 145 22.90 -23.38 14.03
N ARG A 146 23.92 -22.87 14.74
CA ARG A 146 24.04 -21.43 15.01
C ARG A 146 24.14 -20.63 13.70
N ARG A 147 24.97 -21.08 12.76
CA ARG A 147 25.08 -20.46 11.42
C ARG A 147 23.78 -20.53 10.63
N GLN A 148 23.05 -21.64 10.67
CA GLN A 148 21.73 -21.75 10.02
C GLN A 148 20.69 -20.78 10.61
N ILE A 149 20.63 -20.68 11.94
CA ILE A 149 19.72 -19.76 12.63
C ILE A 149 20.06 -18.30 12.27
N GLU A 150 21.35 -17.98 12.22
CA GLU A 150 21.84 -16.65 11.84
C GLU A 150 21.44 -16.30 10.40
N THR A 151 21.63 -17.22 9.44
CA THR A 151 21.23 -17.04 8.04
C THR A 151 19.72 -16.87 7.89
N ILE A 152 18.92 -17.70 8.57
CA ILE A 152 17.45 -17.63 8.50
C ILE A 152 16.96 -16.29 9.07
N MET A 153 17.48 -15.87 10.22
CA MET A 153 17.08 -14.60 10.81
C MET A 153 17.47 -13.42 9.93
N LEU A 154 18.69 -13.40 9.38
CA LEU A 154 19.10 -12.33 8.47
C LEU A 154 18.21 -12.27 7.23
N ALA A 155 17.91 -13.41 6.60
CA ALA A 155 17.01 -13.47 5.45
C ALA A 155 15.59 -12.97 5.80
N GLN A 156 15.12 -13.25 7.01
CA GLN A 156 13.80 -12.83 7.47
C GLN A 156 13.74 -11.36 7.83
N ILE A 157 14.83 -10.80 8.40
CA ILE A 157 15.00 -9.36 8.62
C ILE A 157 15.06 -8.63 7.28
N GLU A 158 15.83 -9.15 6.32
CA GLU A 158 15.97 -8.57 4.98
C GLU A 158 14.64 -8.59 4.22
N ALA A 159 13.89 -9.70 4.28
CA ALA A 159 12.53 -9.77 3.74
C ALA A 159 11.58 -8.76 4.40
N THR A 160 11.70 -8.58 5.73
CA THR A 160 10.88 -7.63 6.47
C THR A 160 11.26 -6.19 6.12
N LEU A 161 12.55 -5.86 6.07
CA LEU A 161 13.06 -4.54 5.67
C LEU A 161 12.68 -4.20 4.24
N ASN A 162 12.82 -5.12 3.29
CA ASN A 162 12.39 -4.89 1.91
C ASN A 162 10.87 -4.68 1.83
N ALA A 163 10.09 -5.43 2.60
CA ALA A 163 8.64 -5.23 2.69
C ALA A 163 8.30 -3.87 3.33
N THR A 164 9.01 -3.46 4.38
CA THR A 164 8.81 -2.19 5.06
C THR A 164 9.34 -1.01 4.26
N GLU A 165 10.41 -1.15 3.48
CA GLU A 165 10.94 -0.13 2.57
C GLU A 165 10.01 0.05 1.37
N ALA A 166 9.46 -1.03 0.84
CA ALA A 166 8.37 -0.97 -0.12
C ALA A 166 7.15 -0.24 0.48
N GLN A 167 6.80 -0.53 1.75
CA GLN A 167 5.77 0.20 2.48
C GLN A 167 6.14 1.67 2.73
N LEU A 168 7.38 2.01 3.07
CA LEU A 168 7.80 3.39 3.36
C LEU A 168 7.92 4.24 2.10
N ARG A 169 8.31 3.67 0.96
CA ARG A 169 8.16 4.32 -0.35
C ARG A 169 6.70 4.66 -0.65
N ILE A 170 5.75 3.87 -0.15
CA ILE A 170 4.32 4.20 -0.24
C ILE A 170 3.96 5.41 0.66
N PHE A 171 4.72 5.69 1.73
CA PHE A 171 4.45 6.77 2.70
C PHE A 171 5.29 8.06 2.52
N ARG A 172 6.47 7.99 1.88
CA ARG A 172 7.35 9.15 1.60
C ARG A 172 7.98 9.02 0.21
N PRO A 173 7.41 9.70 -0.79
CA PRO A 173 8.07 9.86 -2.09
C PRO A 173 8.98 11.09 -2.07
N GLU A 174 10.19 10.93 -2.63
CA GLU A 174 11.06 12.03 -3.06
C GLU A 174 10.50 12.70 -4.32
#